data_AF-A0A4S4LNJ2-F1
#
_entry.id   AF-A0A4S4LNJ2-F1
#
_cell.length_a   1.000
_cell.length_b   1.000
_cell.length_c   1.000
_cell.angle_alpha   90.00
_cell.angle_beta   90.00
_cell.angle_gamma   90.00
#
_symmetry.space_group_name_H-M   'P 1'
#
loop_
_entity.id
_entity.type
_entity.pdbx_description
1 polymer ?
#
loop_
_entity_poly.entity_id
_entity_poly.type
_entity_poly.pdbx_seq_one_letter_code
_entity_poly.pdbx_strand_id
1 'polypeptide(L)'
;MSSSIARKLAHVPRLASSRRMHIKSTSSMPTLAPHLSPVPRRTFVSTHPRRSQIPSRLEHAISVLYSQPTQKDIAEAGIEADLVPDAKIYITESAAEHLKRLATDNSHHEGGLRVAVESGGCHGYQYKMEFTAHRQPDDYHFMHRDIVPSNVYVDAISLSLLKGSTLDFATELIGSSFRVLDNPQAKGSGCGCGVSWEANI
;
A
#
# COMPACT_ATOMS: atom_id res chain seq x y z
N MET A 1 50.26 -32.06 19.48
CA MET A 1 49.82 -33.45 19.71
C MET A 1 48.36 -33.51 19.29
N SER A 2 48.06 -33.78 18.02
CA SER A 2 48.04 -35.08 17.33
C SER A 2 46.81 -35.94 17.64
N SER A 3 46.31 -36.56 16.58
CA SER A 3 45.18 -37.51 16.44
C SER A 3 43.80 -36.85 16.32
N SER A 4 43.16 -36.73 15.14
CA SER A 4 42.94 -37.67 14.03
C SER A 4 42.29 -38.98 14.48
N ILE A 5 41.09 -39.27 13.97
CA ILE A 5 40.69 -40.58 13.42
C ILE A 5 39.45 -40.40 12.55
N ALA A 6 39.63 -40.73 11.27
CA ALA A 6 38.64 -40.90 10.23
C ALA A 6 37.96 -42.27 10.32
N ARG A 7 36.78 -42.42 9.69
CA ARG A 7 36.17 -43.64 9.11
C ARG A 7 34.75 -43.28 8.65
N LYS A 8 34.18 -43.73 7.53
CA LYS A 8 34.60 -44.65 6.47
C LYS A 8 33.58 -44.49 5.33
N LEU A 9 34.07 -44.44 4.09
CA LEU A 9 33.28 -44.52 2.86
C LEU A 9 32.56 -45.88 2.76
N ALA A 10 31.34 -45.88 2.22
CA ALA A 10 30.73 -47.05 1.60
C ALA A 10 29.97 -46.66 0.33
N HIS A 11 29.98 -47.57 -0.61
CA HIS A 11 30.04 -47.37 -2.05
C HIS A 11 28.67 -47.63 -2.72
N VAL A 12 28.51 -47.05 -3.90
CA VAL A 12 27.37 -47.11 -4.83
C VAL A 12 27.22 -48.54 -5.40
N PRO A 13 26.02 -48.94 -5.89
CA PRO A 13 25.94 -49.16 -7.33
C PRO A 13 24.64 -48.66 -7.99
N ARG A 14 24.83 -48.15 -9.22
CA ARG A 14 23.82 -47.91 -10.26
C ARG A 14 23.27 -49.25 -10.76
N LEU A 15 21.98 -49.29 -11.06
CA LEU A 15 21.42 -50.22 -12.05
C LEU A 15 20.47 -49.47 -12.98
N ALA A 16 20.81 -49.50 -14.26
CA ALA A 16 19.98 -49.10 -15.37
C ALA A 16 19.01 -50.23 -15.75
N SER A 17 17.81 -49.92 -16.22
CA SER A 17 17.18 -50.74 -17.26
C SER A 17 16.04 -49.98 -17.95
N SER A 18 16.23 -49.81 -19.24
CA SER A 18 15.30 -49.26 -20.21
C SER A 18 14.25 -50.33 -20.57
N ARG A 19 12.96 -49.97 -20.55
CA ARG A 19 11.94 -50.71 -21.29
C ARG A 19 11.07 -49.76 -22.10
N ARG A 20 11.41 -49.74 -23.38
CA ARG A 20 10.62 -49.27 -24.52
C ARG A 20 9.42 -50.20 -24.70
N MET A 21 8.19 -49.70 -24.67
CA MET A 21 7.02 -50.46 -25.11
C MET A 21 6.24 -49.71 -26.19
N HIS A 22 5.71 -50.53 -27.08
CA HIS A 22 5.30 -50.21 -28.43
C HIS A 22 3.93 -49.52 -28.49
N ILE A 23 3.91 -48.52 -29.34
CA ILE A 23 2.78 -47.95 -30.08
C ILE A 23 1.89 -49.07 -30.65
N LYS A 24 0.58 -49.00 -30.39
CA LYS A 24 -0.45 -49.56 -31.28
C LYS A 24 -1.50 -48.48 -31.53
N SER A 25 -1.44 -47.95 -32.74
CA SER A 25 -2.47 -47.14 -33.39
C SER A 25 -3.60 -48.08 -33.81
N THR A 26 -4.82 -47.80 -33.37
CA THR A 26 -6.03 -48.31 -34.03
C THR A 26 -7.05 -47.19 -34.14
N SER A 27 -7.18 -46.70 -35.36
CA SER A 27 -8.22 -45.80 -35.84
C SER A 27 -9.60 -46.47 -35.83
N SER A 28 -10.61 -45.80 -35.28
CA SER A 28 -12.00 -45.96 -35.72
C SER A 28 -12.82 -44.78 -35.22
N MET A 29 -13.20 -43.90 -36.14
CA MET A 29 -14.09 -42.76 -35.93
C MET A 29 -15.49 -43.16 -36.41
N PRO A 30 -16.55 -43.12 -35.58
CA PRO A 30 -17.91 -43.18 -36.07
C PRO A 30 -18.36 -41.78 -36.53
N THR A 31 -18.68 -41.66 -37.82
CA THR A 31 -19.29 -40.48 -38.43
C THR A 31 -20.72 -40.31 -37.91
N LEU A 32 -20.93 -39.36 -36.99
CA LEU A 32 -22.25 -38.89 -36.58
C LEU A 32 -22.68 -37.74 -37.50
N ALA A 33 -23.79 -37.93 -38.20
CA ALA A 33 -24.43 -36.91 -39.03
C ALA A 33 -24.97 -35.76 -38.15
N PRO A 34 -24.82 -34.48 -38.55
CA PRO A 34 -25.41 -33.37 -37.82
C PRO A 34 -26.90 -33.24 -38.16
N HIS A 35 -27.76 -33.60 -37.21
CA HIS A 35 -29.18 -33.25 -37.24
C HIS A 35 -29.32 -31.78 -36.80
N LEU A 36 -29.45 -30.87 -37.76
CA LEU A 36 -29.72 -29.44 -37.53
C LEU A 36 -31.14 -29.26 -36.99
N SER A 37 -31.27 -29.08 -35.68
CA SER A 37 -32.48 -28.49 -35.07
C SER A 37 -32.40 -26.96 -35.11
N PRO A 38 -33.51 -26.24 -35.34
CA PRO A 38 -33.51 -24.78 -35.34
C PRO A 38 -33.26 -24.24 -33.92
N VAL A 39 -32.18 -23.49 -33.75
CA VAL A 39 -31.87 -22.81 -32.47
C VAL A 39 -32.82 -21.60 -32.33
N PRO A 40 -33.57 -21.47 -31.21
CA PRO A 40 -34.39 -20.30 -30.99
C PRO A 40 -33.51 -19.05 -30.80
N ARG A 41 -33.85 -17.96 -31.52
CA ARG A 41 -33.18 -16.66 -31.38
C ARG A 41 -33.34 -16.16 -29.95
N ARG A 42 -32.25 -16.15 -29.19
CA ARG A 42 -32.13 -15.42 -27.93
C ARG A 42 -32.23 -13.92 -28.23
N THR A 43 -33.35 -13.31 -27.86
CA THR A 43 -33.44 -11.86 -27.77
C THR A 43 -32.59 -11.43 -26.58
N PHE A 44 -31.45 -10.80 -26.87
CA PHE A 44 -30.63 -10.16 -25.85
C PHE A 44 -31.37 -8.91 -25.38
N VAL A 45 -31.95 -8.98 -24.18
CA VAL A 45 -32.39 -7.77 -23.47
C VAL A 45 -31.13 -7.03 -23.04
N SER A 46 -30.91 -5.85 -23.60
CA SER A 46 -29.83 -4.94 -23.20
C SER A 46 -30.13 -4.42 -21.80
N THR A 47 -29.66 -5.13 -20.78
CA THR A 47 -29.54 -4.58 -19.44
C THR A 47 -28.47 -3.51 -19.52
N HIS A 48 -28.89 -2.25 -19.53
CA HIS A 48 -27.97 -1.13 -19.42
C HIS A 48 -27.20 -1.32 -18.12
N PRO A 49 -25.85 -1.35 -18.13
CA PRO A 49 -25.11 -1.41 -16.89
C PRO A 49 -25.51 -0.18 -16.08
N ARG A 50 -26.10 -0.43 -14.91
CA ARG A 50 -26.41 0.60 -13.92
C ARG A 50 -25.10 1.31 -13.65
N ARG A 51 -25.00 2.56 -14.11
CA ARG A 51 -23.86 3.45 -13.89
C ARG A 51 -23.52 3.35 -12.40
N SER A 52 -22.41 2.70 -12.07
CA SER A 52 -21.92 2.63 -10.71
C SER A 52 -21.75 4.07 -10.26
N GLN A 53 -22.54 4.48 -9.27
CA GLN A 53 -22.26 5.71 -8.53
C GLN A 53 -20.92 5.44 -7.86
N ILE A 54 -19.87 6.07 -8.37
CA ILE A 54 -18.57 6.13 -7.69
C ILE A 54 -18.88 6.84 -6.37
N PRO A 55 -18.79 6.18 -5.20
CA PRO A 55 -18.88 6.91 -3.95
C PRO A 55 -17.70 7.89 -3.94
N SER A 56 -18.00 9.18 -3.79
CA SER A 56 -16.99 10.23 -3.70
C SER A 56 -16.25 10.09 -2.37
N ARG A 57 -15.30 9.15 -2.32
CA ARG A 57 -14.43 8.86 -1.16
C ARG A 57 -13.74 10.14 -0.64
N LEU A 58 -13.55 11.13 -1.51
CA LEU A 58 -12.92 12.42 -1.20
C LEU A 58 -13.79 13.40 -0.41
N GLU A 59 -15.12 13.26 -0.38
CA GLU A 59 -15.98 14.18 0.40
C GLU A 59 -15.79 14.01 1.92
N HIS A 60 -15.28 12.85 2.35
CA HIS A 60 -15.10 12.48 3.76
C HIS A 60 -13.64 12.53 4.21
N ALA A 61 -12.80 13.24 3.45
CA ALA A 61 -11.38 13.40 3.74
C ALA A 61 -11.12 14.87 4.11
N ILE A 62 -11.41 15.26 5.36
CA ILE A 62 -11.29 16.66 5.81
C ILE A 62 -10.35 16.70 7.02
N SER A 63 -9.26 17.47 6.90
CA SER A 63 -8.37 17.74 8.01
C SER A 63 -8.23 19.24 8.30
N VAL A 64 -7.71 19.55 9.47
CA VAL A 64 -7.32 20.88 9.93
C VAL A 64 -5.84 20.84 10.31
N LEU A 65 -5.06 21.82 9.85
CA LEU A 65 -3.71 22.06 10.35
C LEU A 65 -3.82 22.62 11.77
N TYR A 66 -3.34 21.86 12.75
CA TYR A 66 -3.39 22.22 14.17
C TYR A 66 -2.16 23.03 14.59
N SER A 67 -0.97 22.60 14.20
CA SER A 67 0.28 23.33 14.44
C SER A 67 1.30 23.07 13.33
N GLN A 68 2.23 24.00 13.16
CA GLN A 68 3.32 23.93 12.18
C GLN A 68 4.66 24.26 12.86
N PRO A 69 5.77 23.67 12.38
CA PRO A 69 7.10 23.99 12.90
C PRO A 69 7.44 25.46 12.63
N THR A 70 8.21 26.08 13.53
CA THR A 70 8.79 27.39 13.29
C THR A 70 10.14 27.28 12.58
N GLN A 71 10.60 28.37 11.98
CA GLN A 71 11.93 28.40 11.35
C GLN A 71 13.05 28.05 12.35
N LYS A 72 12.87 28.41 13.62
CA LYS A 72 13.81 28.07 14.69
C LYS A 72 13.83 26.57 14.96
N ASP A 73 12.66 25.93 15.01
CA ASP A 73 12.55 24.48 15.25
C ASP A 73 13.23 23.68 14.14
N ILE A 74 13.04 24.11 12.88
CA ILE A 74 13.71 23.52 11.70
C ILE A 74 15.23 23.70 11.78
N ALA A 75 15.69 24.91 12.14
CA ALA A 75 17.11 25.19 12.29
C ALA A 75 17.76 24.38 13.43
N GLU A 76 17.04 24.18 14.54
CA GLU A 76 17.51 23.37 15.68
C GLU A 76 17.55 21.88 15.34
N ALA A 77 16.66 21.40 14.46
CA ALA A 77 16.71 20.05 13.90
C ALA A 77 17.88 19.86 12.90
N GLY A 78 18.58 20.92 12.51
CA GLY A 78 19.68 20.88 11.55
C GLY A 78 19.24 20.56 10.13
N ILE A 79 17.98 20.84 9.80
CA ILE A 79 17.37 20.54 8.51
C ILE A 79 17.25 21.83 7.69
N GLU A 80 17.64 21.78 6.42
CA GLU A 80 17.35 22.84 5.45
C GLU A 80 16.03 22.52 4.75
N ALA A 81 14.91 22.93 5.35
CA ALA A 81 13.58 22.81 4.76
C ALA A 81 12.89 24.18 4.70
N ASP A 82 12.35 24.51 3.53
CA ASP A 82 11.49 25.68 3.36
C ASP A 82 10.10 25.41 3.92
N LEU A 83 9.58 26.33 4.73
CA LEU A 83 8.21 26.24 5.24
C LEU A 83 7.20 26.25 4.08
N VAL A 84 6.21 25.36 4.15
CA VAL A 84 5.21 25.21 3.09
C VAL A 84 4.00 26.10 3.39
N PRO A 85 3.74 27.18 2.63
CA PRO A 85 2.71 28.18 2.96
C PRO A 85 1.27 27.67 2.87
N ASP A 86 1.01 26.58 2.14
CA ASP A 86 -0.30 25.89 2.12
C ASP A 86 -0.17 24.43 2.54
N ALA A 87 0.35 24.20 3.74
CA ALA A 87 0.41 22.88 4.34
C ALA A 87 -1.00 22.24 4.37
N LYS A 88 -1.24 21.26 3.49
CA LYS A 88 -2.54 20.60 3.35
C LYS A 88 -2.36 19.11 3.13
N ILE A 89 -3.03 18.33 3.96
CA ILE A 89 -3.19 16.87 3.87
C ILE A 89 -4.66 16.57 4.15
N TYR A 90 -5.21 15.51 3.60
CA TYR A 90 -6.56 15.05 3.94
C TYR A 90 -6.48 13.77 4.77
N ILE A 91 -7.42 13.56 5.66
CA ILE A 91 -7.48 12.37 6.51
C ILE A 91 -8.88 11.79 6.32
N THR A 92 -9.00 10.53 5.93
CA THR A 92 -10.32 9.87 5.81
C THR A 92 -10.89 9.56 7.20
N GLU A 93 -12.21 9.42 7.29
CA GLU A 93 -12.88 8.96 8.51
C GLU A 93 -12.29 7.63 9.03
N SER A 94 -12.03 6.66 8.15
CA SER A 94 -11.46 5.37 8.54
C SER A 94 -10.08 5.50 9.18
N ALA A 95 -9.23 6.38 8.65
CA ALA A 95 -7.93 6.69 9.25
C ALA A 95 -8.10 7.37 10.62
N ALA A 96 -8.99 8.36 10.69
CA ALA A 96 -9.22 9.12 11.93
C ALA A 96 -9.79 8.23 13.06
N GLU A 97 -10.74 7.35 12.76
CA GLU A 97 -11.29 6.39 13.71
C GLU A 97 -10.21 5.43 14.22
N HIS A 98 -9.36 4.93 13.32
CA HIS A 98 -8.29 4.02 13.71
C HIS A 98 -7.25 4.73 14.60
N LEU A 99 -6.86 5.97 14.27
CA LEU A 99 -5.96 6.78 15.10
C LEU A 99 -6.55 7.07 16.47
N LYS A 100 -7.84 7.40 16.54
CA LYS A 100 -8.54 7.61 17.82
C LYS A 100 -8.49 6.36 18.69
N ARG A 101 -8.71 5.20 18.09
CA ARG A 101 -8.60 3.92 18.78
C ARG A 101 -7.18 3.67 19.29
N LEU A 102 -6.16 3.85 18.44
CA LEU A 102 -4.76 3.67 18.84
C LEU A 102 -4.35 4.64 19.97
N ALA A 103 -4.80 5.89 19.92
CA ALA A 103 -4.53 6.86 20.99
C ALA A 103 -5.18 6.46 22.32
N THR A 104 -6.40 5.91 22.27
CA THR A 104 -7.13 5.44 23.46
C THR A 104 -6.50 4.16 24.03
N ASP A 105 -6.22 3.18 23.17
CA ASP A 105 -5.67 1.87 23.55
C ASP A 105 -4.28 2.02 24.21
N ASN A 106 -3.46 2.96 23.71
CA ASN A 106 -2.14 3.22 24.27
C ASN A 106 -2.14 4.28 25.39
N SER A 107 -3.29 4.89 25.74
CA SER A 107 -3.38 5.99 26.73
C SER A 107 -2.47 7.20 26.43
N HIS A 108 -2.19 7.45 25.15
CA HIS A 108 -1.40 8.58 24.67
C HIS A 108 -2.29 9.54 23.88
N HIS A 109 -2.82 10.58 24.52
CA HIS A 109 -3.66 11.59 23.85
C HIS A 109 -2.91 12.40 22.78
N GLU A 110 -1.60 12.54 22.94
CA GLU A 110 -0.68 13.13 21.95
C GLU A 110 -0.17 12.09 20.93
N GLY A 111 -0.50 10.82 21.12
CA GLY A 111 -0.11 9.75 20.22
C GLY A 111 -0.71 9.94 18.84
N GLY A 112 0.07 9.68 17.80
CA GLY A 112 -0.33 9.94 16.42
C GLY A 112 0.49 9.17 15.39
N LEU A 113 0.03 9.19 14.15
CA LEU A 113 0.77 8.63 13.03
C LEU A 113 1.73 9.67 12.49
N ARG A 114 3.03 9.39 12.56
CA ARG A 114 4.05 10.16 11.87
C ARG A 114 4.27 9.59 10.47
N VAL A 115 4.21 10.47 9.48
CA VAL A 115 4.37 10.16 8.06
C VAL A 115 5.59 10.90 7.54
N ALA A 116 6.54 10.14 6.98
CA ALA A 116 7.72 10.65 6.33
C ALA A 116 7.89 10.05 4.94
N VAL A 117 8.68 10.70 4.11
CA VAL A 117 9.08 10.25 2.78
C VAL A 117 10.59 10.03 2.79
N GLU A 118 11.00 8.81 2.47
CA GLU A 118 12.41 8.45 2.34
C GLU A 118 12.76 8.22 0.88
N SER A 119 14.02 8.45 0.51
CA SER A 119 14.55 7.99 -0.75
C SER A 119 14.52 6.45 -0.76
N GLY A 120 13.70 5.88 -1.64
CA GLY A 120 13.70 4.45 -1.91
C GLY A 120 14.86 4.04 -2.81
N GLY A 121 14.80 2.80 -3.31
CA GLY A 121 15.75 2.26 -4.29
C GLY A 121 15.48 2.76 -5.71
N CYS A 122 15.59 1.87 -6.70
CA CYS A 122 15.39 2.19 -8.12
C CYS A 122 13.99 2.75 -8.49
N HIS A 123 13.04 2.74 -7.56
CA HIS A 123 11.63 3.10 -7.77
C HIS A 123 11.25 4.47 -7.19
N GLY A 124 12.22 5.30 -6.80
CA GLY A 124 11.98 6.68 -6.36
C GLY A 124 11.83 6.79 -4.85
N TYR A 125 10.70 7.30 -4.38
CA TYR A 125 10.41 7.59 -2.97
C TYR A 125 9.55 6.51 -2.33
N GLN A 126 9.66 6.36 -1.01
CA GLN A 126 8.83 5.46 -0.20
C GLN A 126 8.17 6.22 0.96
N TYR A 127 6.94 5.82 1.30
CA TYR A 127 6.29 6.33 2.51
C TYR A 127 6.74 5.52 3.73
N LYS A 128 7.14 6.23 4.78
CA LYS A 128 7.39 5.68 6.11
C LYS A 128 6.30 6.17 7.04
N MET A 129 5.64 5.22 7.69
CA MET A 129 4.52 5.49 8.58
C MET A 129 4.76 4.77 9.90
N GLU A 130 4.80 5.53 10.99
CA GLU A 130 5.05 4.99 12.33
C GLU A 130 4.13 5.66 13.35
N PHE A 131 3.70 4.90 14.35
CA PHE A 131 2.97 5.49 15.47
C PHE A 131 3.98 6.06 16.46
N THR A 132 3.86 7.35 16.78
CA THR A 132 4.69 8.04 17.78
C THR A 132 3.84 8.48 18.96
N ALA A 133 4.42 8.46 20.15
CA ALA A 133 3.77 8.95 21.37
C ALA A 133 3.70 10.49 21.41
N HIS A 134 4.63 11.18 20.75
CA HIS A 134 4.76 12.64 20.77
C HIS A 134 5.16 13.20 19.40
N ARG A 135 4.76 14.45 19.15
CA ARG A 135 5.15 15.26 17.99
C ARG A 135 6.62 15.68 18.08
N GLN A 136 7.35 15.65 16.96
CA GLN A 136 8.69 16.25 16.89
C GLN A 136 8.63 17.76 16.58
N PRO A 137 9.65 18.56 16.95
CA PRO A 137 9.63 20.01 16.73
C PRO A 137 9.42 20.40 15.26
N ASP A 138 9.99 19.63 14.33
CA ASP A 138 9.98 19.80 12.88
C ASP A 138 8.73 19.23 12.17
N ASP A 139 7.79 18.65 12.91
CA ASP A 139 6.60 18.03 12.32
C ASP A 139 5.45 19.03 12.10
N TYR A 140 4.78 19.00 10.97
CA TYR A 140 3.45 19.59 10.83
C TYR A 140 2.41 18.68 11.48
N HIS A 141 1.45 19.25 12.21
CA HIS A 141 0.42 18.51 12.91
C HIS A 141 -0.94 18.76 12.29
N PHE A 142 -1.54 17.69 11.77
CA PHE A 142 -2.88 17.66 11.20
C PHE A 142 -3.80 16.81 12.06
N MET A 143 -5.09 17.14 12.06
CA MET A 143 -6.13 16.37 12.72
C MET A 143 -7.38 16.31 11.85
N HIS A 144 -8.15 15.23 11.95
CA HIS A 144 -9.48 15.19 11.36
C HIS A 144 -10.38 16.22 12.04
N ARG A 145 -11.25 16.88 11.26
CA ARG A 145 -12.12 17.95 11.79
C ARG A 145 -13.06 17.46 12.89
N ASP A 146 -13.74 16.34 12.63
CA ASP A 146 -14.85 15.88 13.48
C ASP A 146 -14.48 14.74 14.43
N ILE A 147 -13.36 14.05 14.20
CA ILE A 147 -12.98 12.82 14.91
C ILE A 147 -11.68 13.10 15.65
N VAL A 148 -11.77 13.23 16.97
CA VAL A 148 -10.65 13.65 17.84
C VAL A 148 -10.51 12.67 19.02
N PRO A 149 -9.28 12.33 19.47
CA PRO A 149 -7.98 12.65 18.85
C PRO A 149 -7.70 11.83 17.58
N SER A 150 -7.10 12.44 16.57
CA SER A 150 -6.69 11.79 15.31
C SER A 150 -5.39 12.42 14.77
N ASN A 151 -4.37 12.42 15.63
CA ASN A 151 -3.12 13.13 15.35
C ASN A 151 -2.37 12.50 14.17
N VAL A 152 -2.02 13.33 13.19
CA VAL A 152 -1.11 13.01 12.10
C VAL A 152 0.03 14.01 12.10
N TYR A 153 1.25 13.50 12.14
CA TYR A 153 2.48 14.29 12.11
C TYR A 153 3.18 14.07 10.78
N VAL A 154 3.63 15.14 10.12
CA VAL A 154 4.34 15.06 8.84
C VAL A 154 5.62 15.87 8.95
N ASP A 155 6.79 15.27 8.74
CA ASP A 155 8.04 16.02 8.84
C ASP A 155 8.11 17.14 7.78
N ALA A 156 8.86 18.20 8.10
CA ALA A 156 8.91 19.40 7.27
C ALA A 156 9.42 19.13 5.84
N ILE A 157 10.38 18.22 5.68
CA ILE A 157 10.96 17.89 4.37
C ILE A 157 9.91 17.18 3.51
N SER A 158 9.24 16.18 4.09
CA SER A 158 8.29 15.31 3.40
C SER A 158 6.96 15.98 3.11
N LEU A 159 6.59 17.04 3.84
CA LEU A 159 5.35 17.76 3.56
C LEU A 159 5.31 18.29 2.12
N SER A 160 6.44 18.77 1.60
CA SER A 160 6.52 19.24 0.20
C SER A 160 6.15 18.14 -0.80
N LEU A 161 6.50 16.89 -0.49
CA LEU A 161 6.27 15.67 -1.27
C LEU A 161 4.90 15.03 -1.02
N LEU A 162 4.18 15.45 0.02
CA LEU A 162 2.89 14.91 0.42
C LEU A 162 1.74 15.92 0.25
N LYS A 163 2.03 17.19 -0.06
CA LYS A 163 1.04 18.27 -0.14
C LYS A 163 -0.13 17.89 -1.03
N GLY A 164 -1.33 17.89 -0.44
CA GLY A 164 -2.61 17.59 -1.08
C GLY A 164 -2.98 16.11 -1.12
N SER A 165 -2.16 15.22 -0.57
CA SER A 165 -2.45 13.79 -0.49
C SER A 165 -3.51 13.47 0.58
N THR A 166 -4.09 12.28 0.47
CA THR A 166 -5.12 11.78 1.38
C THR A 166 -4.60 10.57 2.15
N LEU A 167 -4.56 10.66 3.48
CA LEU A 167 -4.24 9.54 4.36
C LEU A 167 -5.49 8.69 4.61
N ASP A 168 -5.39 7.40 4.33
CA ASP A 168 -6.46 6.41 4.47
C ASP A 168 -6.02 5.22 5.32
N PHE A 169 -6.98 4.56 5.96
CA PHE A 169 -6.77 3.27 6.61
C PHE A 169 -7.59 2.18 5.90
N ALA A 170 -6.88 1.16 5.44
CA ALA A 170 -7.40 0.03 4.71
C ALA A 170 -7.55 -1.18 5.64
N THR A 171 -8.70 -1.85 5.60
CA THR A 171 -8.85 -3.19 6.19
C THR A 171 -9.13 -4.17 5.05
N GLU A 172 -8.17 -5.04 4.78
CA GLU A 172 -8.23 -6.07 3.75
C GLU A 172 -8.21 -7.46 4.39
N LEU A 173 -8.47 -8.51 3.61
CA LEU A 173 -8.54 -9.89 4.13
C LEU A 173 -7.22 -10.35 4.76
N ILE A 174 -6.09 -9.91 4.20
CA ILE A 174 -4.75 -10.30 4.62
C ILE A 174 -4.16 -9.40 5.70
N GLY A 175 -4.85 -8.32 6.08
CA GLY A 175 -4.37 -7.36 7.06
C GLY A 175 -4.93 -5.97 6.85
N SER A 176 -4.61 -5.09 7.79
CA SER A 176 -4.99 -3.68 7.74
C SER A 176 -3.75 -2.80 7.80
N SER A 177 -3.75 -1.71 7.04
CA SER A 177 -2.61 -0.79 6.99
C SER A 177 -3.04 0.64 6.67
N PHE A 178 -2.23 1.59 7.11
CA PHE A 178 -2.30 2.97 6.63
C PHE A 178 -1.72 3.06 5.21
N ARG A 179 -2.30 3.93 4.39
CA ARG A 179 -1.84 4.21 3.03
C ARG A 179 -2.09 5.66 2.65
N VAL A 180 -1.26 6.17 1.76
CA VAL A 180 -1.42 7.49 1.15
C VAL A 180 -2.06 7.31 -0.23
N LEU A 181 -3.15 8.04 -0.45
CA LEU A 181 -3.92 8.06 -1.69
C LEU A 181 -3.83 9.45 -2.34
N ASP A 182 -4.07 9.49 -3.66
CA ASP A 182 -4.22 10.71 -4.45
C ASP A 182 -3.11 11.75 -4.22
N ASN A 183 -1.85 11.31 -4.05
CA ASN A 183 -0.72 12.22 -3.87
C ASN A 183 -0.47 13.01 -5.17
N PRO A 184 -0.74 14.34 -5.21
CA PRO A 184 -0.54 15.15 -6.42
C PRO A 184 0.93 15.26 -6.82
N GLN A 185 1.84 15.00 -5.89
CA GLN A 185 3.28 15.02 -6.12
C GLN A 185 3.80 13.72 -6.72
N ALA A 186 2.97 12.68 -6.90
CA ALA A 186 3.41 11.43 -7.50
C ALA A 186 3.19 11.39 -9.02
N LYS A 187 4.21 10.95 -9.78
CA LYS A 187 4.10 10.64 -11.22
C LYS A 187 3.44 9.27 -11.38
N GLY A 188 2.30 9.25 -12.08
CA GLY A 188 1.57 8.01 -12.40
C GLY A 188 0.95 7.31 -11.18
N SER A 189 0.52 6.06 -11.37
CA SER A 189 -0.18 5.26 -10.35
C SER A 189 0.73 4.50 -9.38
N GLY A 190 2.03 4.80 -9.34
CA GLY A 190 3.01 4.16 -8.45
C GLY A 190 3.25 2.66 -8.71
N CYS A 191 4.01 2.01 -7.83
CA CYS A 191 4.16 0.54 -7.81
C CYS A 191 2.83 -0.10 -7.39
N GLY A 192 2.48 -1.29 -7.90
CA GLY A 192 1.18 -1.93 -7.70
C GLY A 192 0.77 -2.21 -6.24
N CYS A 193 1.68 -2.07 -5.28
CA CYS A 193 1.42 -2.14 -3.83
C CYS A 193 1.21 -0.77 -3.15
N GLY A 194 1.40 0.35 -3.85
CA GLY A 194 1.13 1.71 -3.36
C GLY A 194 2.14 2.27 -2.34
N VAL A 195 3.23 1.55 -2.03
CA VAL A 195 4.23 1.97 -1.03
C VAL A 195 5.38 2.80 -1.59
N SER A 196 5.55 2.81 -2.92
CA SER A 196 6.62 3.52 -3.61
C SER A 196 6.11 4.24 -4.85
N TRP A 197 6.73 5.39 -5.15
CA TRP A 197 6.29 6.31 -6.19
C TRP A 197 7.44 7.21 -6.68
N GLU A 198 7.33 7.71 -7.90
CA GLU A 198 8.29 8.67 -8.48
C GLU A 198 7.77 10.09 -8.29
N ALA A 199 8.63 11.03 -7.87
CA ALA A 199 8.17 12.38 -7.64
C ALA A 199 7.95 13.18 -8.92
N ASN A 200 6.89 13.99 -8.88
CA ASN A 200 6.48 14.98 -9.87
C ASN A 200 7.22 16.30 -9.69
N ILE A 201 8.54 16.20 -9.76
CA ILE A 201 9.48 17.33 -9.80
C ILE A 201 9.89 17.60 -11.25
#